data_AF-A0A945RWJ4-F1
#
_entry.id   AF-A0A945RWJ4-F1
#
_cell.length_a   1.000
_cell.length_b   1.000
_cell.length_c   1.000
_cell.angle_alpha   90.00
_cell.angle_beta   90.00
_cell.angle_gamma   90.00
#
_symmetry.space_group_name_H-M   'P 1'
#
loop_
_entity.id
_entity.type
_entity.pdbx_description
1 polymer ?
#
loop_
_entity_poly.entity_id
_entity_poly.type
_entity_poly.pdbx_seq_one_letter_code
_entity_poly.pdbx_strand_id
1 'polypeptide(L)'
;MHIGITLVVGTAGFCFAGAVEIKDAAPMVYVPAGDCVLGTTDIEAGRLATELGAHPTLFRNETPQRRTALPGFLIDKYPVTNRQFKRFVDETNGRPPNGWRNRTYPQGQSDHPATGIMWQQANAYAAWAGKRLPTADEWEKAARGTDGRRYPWGDEWSPGATRIDDPASPKTRALTAPIGSFPKGASPYGVMDLCGNVAEWTSTESQKSNPERGWAWYVVKGASAAHCLRESFRCAAVNFSAHTSRWHTWTGFRCAMDSPEPPADLPADTTAEPELITPKPCSGPAEEKHGSEPIRLSVSPGHARVVFDVPFFPDAGFSLYAPEQSGAKGMSLSWGGGRPKLEWQLSEDRTEASYRITFTGRAVQTVTLTSGIDVVVYTIAIRNLTDRPFTGVGCNSCFNNSSSAYFEDMERARSYVWTDEGATSMLKMPIGGSGEPLHGGWNVAGSDQVATPASGKVRHPLIAIVSRDRKWVIAQGYGAGTSVATNAHYSCLHSRPAWPDIPAGEERAVTGRMYFLKGNLEDLLKRWKSDFGK
;
A
#
# COMPACT_ATOMS: atom_id res chain seq x y z
N MET A 1 33.85 31.73 -70.59
CA MET A 1 33.80 32.53 -69.36
C MET A 1 32.52 32.17 -68.63
N HIS A 2 32.62 31.32 -67.59
CA HIS A 2 31.50 30.98 -66.72
C HIS A 2 31.27 32.13 -65.74
N ILE A 3 30.02 32.56 -65.57
CA ILE A 3 29.59 33.44 -64.47
C ILE A 3 28.56 32.63 -63.68
N GLY A 4 28.95 32.18 -62.49
CA GLY A 4 28.08 31.48 -61.56
C GLY A 4 27.22 32.46 -60.77
N ILE A 5 25.92 32.17 -60.68
CA ILE A 5 25.01 32.80 -59.73
C ILE A 5 24.71 31.75 -58.67
N THR A 6 25.23 31.95 -57.47
CA THR A 6 24.97 31.12 -56.29
C THR A 6 23.61 31.50 -55.72
N LEU A 7 22.66 30.55 -55.73
CA LEU A 7 21.36 30.67 -55.07
C LEU A 7 21.53 30.21 -53.61
N VAL A 8 21.44 31.15 -52.66
CA VAL A 8 21.41 30.81 -51.22
C VAL A 8 19.97 30.45 -50.85
N VAL A 9 19.70 29.16 -50.67
CA VAL A 9 18.44 28.67 -50.10
C VAL A 9 18.55 28.76 -48.58
N GLY A 10 18.01 29.83 -48.00
CA GLY A 10 17.81 29.94 -46.57
C GLY A 10 16.60 29.12 -46.14
N THR A 11 16.82 27.94 -45.55
CA THR A 11 15.79 27.19 -44.83
C THR A 11 15.43 27.95 -43.54
N ALA A 12 14.32 28.70 -43.57
CA ALA A 12 13.66 29.13 -42.35
C ALA A 12 12.97 27.90 -41.73
N GLY A 13 13.60 27.31 -40.71
CA GLY A 13 12.98 26.31 -39.87
C GLY A 13 11.85 26.95 -39.07
N PHE A 14 10.60 26.69 -39.46
CA PHE A 14 9.44 26.95 -38.61
C PHE A 14 9.46 25.96 -37.44
N CYS A 15 9.93 26.42 -36.27
CA CYS A 15 9.67 25.74 -35.01
C CYS A 15 8.21 25.99 -34.62
N PHE A 16 7.32 25.03 -34.86
CA PHE A 16 6.03 24.99 -34.18
C PHE A 16 6.28 24.59 -32.72
N ALA A 17 6.42 25.58 -31.83
CA ALA A 17 6.15 25.37 -30.41
C ALA A 17 4.63 25.25 -30.27
N GLY A 18 4.10 24.04 -30.34
CA GLY A 18 2.70 23.80 -30.02
C GLY A 18 2.43 24.22 -28.58
N ALA A 19 1.51 25.15 -28.36
CA ALA A 19 1.06 25.50 -27.02
C ALA A 19 0.50 24.25 -26.33
N VAL A 20 1.12 23.84 -25.22
CA VAL A 20 0.60 22.73 -24.40
C VAL A 20 -0.65 23.23 -23.68
N GLU A 21 -1.82 22.74 -24.09
CA GLU A 21 -3.09 23.07 -23.45
C GLU A 21 -3.20 22.35 -22.10
N ILE A 22 -3.20 23.10 -21.00
CA ILE A 22 -3.40 22.57 -19.65
C ILE A 22 -4.89 22.35 -19.41
N LYS A 23 -5.35 21.10 -19.54
CA LYS A 23 -6.79 20.80 -19.56
C LYS A 23 -7.47 20.86 -18.20
N ASP A 24 -6.74 20.61 -17.12
CA ASP A 24 -7.34 20.47 -15.78
C ASP A 24 -7.50 21.78 -15.00
N ALA A 25 -6.96 22.89 -15.54
CA ALA A 25 -6.94 24.21 -14.92
C ALA A 25 -6.44 24.23 -13.46
N ALA A 26 -5.62 23.25 -13.05
CA ALA A 26 -5.11 23.21 -11.68
C ALA A 26 -4.04 24.30 -11.50
N PRO A 27 -4.07 25.08 -10.40
CA PRO A 27 -3.02 26.06 -10.12
C PRO A 27 -1.70 25.34 -9.84
N MET A 28 -0.61 25.85 -10.44
CA MET A 28 0.74 25.32 -10.25
C MET A 28 1.64 26.37 -9.60
N VAL A 29 2.65 25.91 -8.89
CA VAL A 29 3.67 26.70 -8.20
C VAL A 29 5.01 26.44 -8.87
N TYR A 30 5.76 27.51 -9.15
CA TYR A 30 7.12 27.40 -9.65
C TYR A 30 8.10 27.10 -8.52
N VAL A 31 8.86 26.03 -8.66
CA VAL A 31 9.99 25.67 -7.79
C VAL A 31 11.28 26.02 -8.52
N PRO A 32 12.09 26.97 -8.02
CA PRO A 32 13.28 27.45 -8.72
C PRO A 32 14.34 26.37 -8.95
N ALA A 33 15.10 26.52 -10.03
CA ALA A 33 16.33 25.75 -10.25
C ALA A 33 17.33 26.00 -9.11
N GLY A 34 18.15 25.00 -8.80
CA GLY A 34 19.25 25.13 -7.84
C GLY A 34 19.39 23.96 -6.89
N ASP A 35 20.35 24.10 -5.98
CA ASP A 35 20.74 23.10 -5.00
C ASP A 35 19.62 22.77 -4.01
N CYS A 36 19.49 21.50 -3.70
CA CYS A 36 18.62 20.99 -2.64
C CYS A 36 19.32 19.90 -1.83
N VAL A 37 18.83 19.72 -0.61
CA VAL A 37 19.23 18.65 0.31
C VAL A 37 18.14 17.60 0.30
N LEU A 38 18.46 16.39 -0.14
CA LEU A 38 17.52 15.28 -0.27
C LEU A 38 17.91 14.12 0.65
N GLY A 39 16.92 13.46 1.25
CA GLY A 39 17.11 12.30 2.10
C GLY A 39 17.57 12.62 3.54
N THR A 40 17.88 11.56 4.27
CA THR A 40 18.15 11.53 5.71
C THR A 40 19.60 11.08 5.95
N THR A 41 20.28 11.70 6.91
CA THR A 41 21.65 11.27 7.28
C THR A 41 21.61 9.93 8.02
N ASP A 42 22.69 9.15 7.97
CA ASP A 42 22.75 7.87 8.72
C ASP A 42 22.60 8.08 10.25
N ILE A 43 23.11 9.21 10.75
CA ILE A 43 22.98 9.60 12.17
C ILE A 43 21.51 9.89 12.51
N GLU A 44 20.83 10.68 11.69
CA GLU A 44 19.41 10.99 11.90
C GLU A 44 18.54 9.75 11.75
N ALA A 45 18.82 8.88 10.78
CA ALA A 45 18.17 7.58 10.62
C ALA A 45 18.31 6.70 11.86
N GLY A 46 19.50 6.66 12.47
CA GLY A 46 19.73 5.96 13.73
C GLY A 46 18.87 6.51 14.88
N ARG A 47 18.84 7.85 15.04
CA ARG A 47 18.03 8.52 16.07
C ARG A 47 16.53 8.25 15.88
N LEU A 48 16.01 8.42 14.66
CA LEU A 48 14.61 8.18 14.33
C LEU A 48 14.23 6.72 14.57
N ALA A 49 15.13 5.78 14.28
CA ALA A 49 14.90 4.37 14.51
C ALA A 49 14.77 4.06 16.00
N THR A 50 15.65 4.63 16.84
CA THR A 50 15.52 4.52 18.30
C THR A 50 14.20 5.12 18.81
N GLU A 51 13.82 6.31 18.34
CA GLU A 51 12.56 6.97 18.72
C GLU A 51 11.32 6.14 18.37
N LEU A 52 11.35 5.45 17.23
CA LEU A 52 10.28 4.59 16.76
C LEU A 52 10.31 3.16 17.34
N GLY A 53 11.33 2.80 18.12
CA GLY A 53 11.58 1.40 18.51
C GLY A 53 11.78 0.47 17.30
N ALA A 54 12.36 1.01 16.22
CA ALA A 54 12.60 0.33 14.95
C ALA A 54 14.10 0.10 14.70
N HIS A 55 14.42 -0.78 13.74
CA HIS A 55 15.79 -0.96 13.28
C HIS A 55 16.17 0.16 12.28
N PRO A 56 17.41 0.72 12.30
CA PRO A 56 17.84 1.81 11.41
C PRO A 56 17.64 1.58 9.91
N THR A 57 17.57 0.32 9.48
CA THR A 57 17.29 -0.04 8.08
C THR A 57 15.92 0.40 7.58
N LEU A 58 14.99 0.80 8.46
CA LEU A 58 13.71 1.40 8.06
C LEU A 58 13.92 2.63 7.17
N PHE A 59 14.98 3.41 7.43
CA PHE A 59 15.28 4.65 6.71
C PHE A 59 16.27 4.45 5.57
N ARG A 60 16.59 3.20 5.19
CA ARG A 60 17.64 2.93 4.20
C ARG A 60 17.35 3.57 2.83
N ASN A 61 16.08 3.72 2.47
CA ASN A 61 15.66 4.33 1.21
C ASN A 61 15.72 5.87 1.24
N GLU A 62 15.96 6.44 2.42
CA GLU A 62 16.19 7.88 2.61
C GLU A 62 17.68 8.20 2.75
N THR A 63 18.51 7.20 3.07
CA THR A 63 19.95 7.35 3.31
C THR A 63 20.78 6.94 2.09
N PRO A 64 21.97 7.55 1.87
CA PRO A 64 22.47 8.71 2.59
C PRO A 64 21.80 10.00 2.11
N GLN A 65 21.78 11.02 2.98
CA GLN A 65 21.46 12.38 2.55
C GLN A 65 22.44 12.84 1.47
N ARG A 66 21.92 13.49 0.44
CA ARG A 66 22.72 14.02 -0.66
C ARG A 66 22.36 15.47 -0.95
N ARG A 67 23.37 16.22 -1.43
CA ARG A 67 23.19 17.54 -2.04
C ARG A 67 23.23 17.37 -3.55
N THR A 68 22.25 17.93 -4.23
CA THR A 68 22.16 17.90 -5.69
C THR A 68 21.47 19.15 -6.21
N ALA A 69 21.79 19.58 -7.43
CA ALA A 69 21.02 20.59 -8.14
C ALA A 69 19.86 19.93 -8.89
N LEU A 70 18.68 20.54 -8.84
CA LEU A 70 17.55 20.20 -9.71
C LEU A 70 17.19 21.40 -10.59
N PRO A 71 16.74 21.18 -11.85
CA PRO A 71 16.22 22.25 -12.69
C PRO A 71 14.98 22.91 -12.07
N GLY A 72 14.56 24.03 -12.65
CA GLY A 72 13.27 24.64 -12.34
C GLY A 72 12.13 23.77 -12.86
N PHE A 73 11.02 23.76 -12.15
CA PHE A 73 9.81 23.03 -12.56
C PHE A 73 8.56 23.66 -11.95
N LEU A 74 7.42 23.39 -12.56
CA LEU A 74 6.10 23.68 -12.00
C LEU A 74 5.57 22.43 -11.31
N ILE A 75 4.90 22.59 -10.18
CA ILE A 75 4.18 21.51 -9.49
C ILE A 75 2.80 21.99 -9.08
N ASP A 76 1.78 21.13 -9.18
CA ASP A 76 0.42 21.48 -8.75
C ASP A 76 0.43 21.94 -7.28
N LYS A 77 -0.24 23.07 -7.02
CA LYS A 77 -0.35 23.64 -5.67
C LYS A 77 -1.03 22.66 -4.71
N TYR A 78 -2.02 21.90 -5.20
CA TYR A 78 -2.81 20.94 -4.44
C TYR A 78 -2.80 19.56 -5.10
N PRO A 79 -3.14 18.47 -4.38
CA PRO A 79 -3.42 17.18 -5.00
C PRO A 79 -4.58 17.26 -6.00
N VAL A 80 -4.59 16.37 -7.00
CA VAL A 80 -5.67 16.29 -7.99
C VAL A 80 -6.98 15.94 -7.28
N THR A 81 -8.01 16.75 -7.52
CA THR A 81 -9.34 16.61 -6.90
C THR A 81 -10.21 15.57 -7.59
N ASN A 82 -11.23 15.07 -6.88
CA ASN A 82 -12.27 14.21 -7.45
C ASN A 82 -12.98 14.86 -8.66
N ARG A 83 -13.26 16.18 -8.60
CA ARG A 83 -13.87 16.92 -9.72
C ARG A 83 -12.99 16.92 -10.96
N GLN A 84 -11.70 17.19 -10.79
CA GLN A 84 -10.73 17.16 -11.90
C GLN A 84 -10.59 15.75 -12.48
N PHE A 85 -10.43 14.73 -11.63
CA PHE A 85 -10.33 13.35 -12.09
C PHE A 85 -11.62 12.87 -12.77
N LYS A 86 -12.80 13.34 -12.33
CA LYS A 86 -14.08 13.01 -12.96
C LYS A 86 -14.15 13.52 -14.39
N ARG A 87 -13.68 14.74 -14.64
CA ARG A 87 -13.58 15.28 -16.00
C ARG A 87 -12.73 14.40 -16.91
N PHE A 88 -11.56 13.96 -16.43
CA PHE A 88 -10.72 12.99 -17.15
C PHE A 88 -11.47 11.68 -17.45
N VAL A 89 -12.15 11.10 -16.46
CA VAL A 89 -12.91 9.83 -16.62
C VAL A 89 -14.05 9.99 -17.65
N ASP A 90 -14.73 11.12 -17.64
CA ASP A 90 -15.85 11.40 -18.55
C ASP A 90 -15.35 11.65 -19.98
N GLU A 91 -14.29 12.44 -20.17
CA GLU A 91 -13.74 12.77 -21.51
C GLU A 91 -13.02 11.59 -22.18
N THR A 92 -12.33 10.75 -21.41
CA THR A 92 -11.53 9.64 -21.96
C THR A 92 -12.27 8.30 -21.94
N ASN A 93 -13.48 8.27 -21.35
CA ASN A 93 -14.16 7.04 -20.95
C ASN A 93 -13.25 6.10 -20.12
N GLY A 94 -12.32 6.69 -19.36
CA GLY A 94 -11.33 5.97 -18.57
C GLY A 94 -11.96 5.13 -17.45
N ARG A 95 -11.15 4.27 -16.83
CA ARG A 95 -11.57 3.50 -15.65
C ARG A 95 -11.69 4.45 -14.46
N PRO A 96 -12.86 4.54 -13.78
CA PRO A 96 -12.99 5.35 -12.58
C PRO A 96 -12.08 4.83 -11.45
N PRO A 97 -11.68 5.68 -10.50
CA PRO A 97 -10.98 5.25 -9.31
C PRO A 97 -11.75 4.15 -8.56
N ASN A 98 -11.00 3.26 -7.91
CA ASN A 98 -11.61 2.20 -7.14
C ASN A 98 -12.24 2.80 -5.87
N GLY A 99 -13.51 2.48 -5.61
CA GLY A 99 -14.31 3.10 -4.53
C GLY A 99 -15.38 4.08 -5.03
N TRP A 100 -15.28 4.56 -6.27
CA TRP A 100 -16.36 5.30 -6.91
C TRP A 100 -17.55 4.37 -7.23
N ARG A 101 -18.77 4.89 -7.09
CA ARG A 101 -20.02 4.18 -7.44
C ARG A 101 -20.63 4.84 -8.67
N ASN A 102 -21.17 4.06 -9.60
CA ASN A 102 -21.76 4.58 -10.84
C ASN A 102 -20.83 5.56 -11.59
N ARG A 103 -19.52 5.26 -11.61
CA ARG A 103 -18.48 6.11 -12.22
C ARG A 103 -18.42 7.54 -11.66
N THR A 104 -18.84 7.76 -10.41
CA THR A 104 -18.75 9.06 -9.74
C THR A 104 -18.19 8.96 -8.32
N TYR A 105 -17.57 10.06 -7.87
CA TYR A 105 -17.09 10.23 -6.51
C TYR A 105 -18.23 10.39 -5.49
N PRO A 106 -17.99 10.16 -4.18
CA PRO A 106 -18.98 10.36 -3.14
C PRO A 106 -19.52 11.79 -3.09
N GLN A 107 -20.82 11.96 -2.80
CA GLN A 107 -21.46 13.27 -2.71
C GLN A 107 -20.74 14.18 -1.71
N GLY A 108 -20.57 15.46 -2.07
CA GLY A 108 -19.90 16.46 -1.23
C GLY A 108 -18.37 16.41 -1.25
N GLN A 109 -17.76 15.49 -2.02
CA GLN A 109 -16.29 15.32 -2.06
C GLN A 109 -15.65 15.86 -3.35
N SER A 110 -16.26 16.83 -4.04
CA SER A 110 -15.73 17.38 -5.29
C SER A 110 -14.32 17.96 -5.15
N ASP A 111 -14.07 18.65 -4.04
CA ASP A 111 -12.81 19.34 -3.72
C ASP A 111 -11.87 18.52 -2.83
N HIS A 112 -12.25 17.27 -2.54
CA HIS A 112 -11.34 16.34 -1.88
C HIS A 112 -10.36 15.78 -2.91
N PRO A 113 -9.13 15.45 -2.49
CA PRO A 113 -8.20 14.67 -3.32
C PRO A 113 -8.85 13.39 -3.84
N ALA A 114 -8.59 13.07 -5.10
CA ALA A 114 -9.02 11.80 -5.68
C ALA A 114 -8.11 10.67 -5.17
N THR A 115 -8.72 9.63 -4.61
CA THR A 115 -8.03 8.46 -4.04
C THR A 115 -8.50 7.15 -4.66
N GLY A 116 -7.86 6.02 -4.32
CA GLY A 116 -8.18 4.72 -4.93
C GLY A 116 -7.64 4.60 -6.36
N ILE A 117 -6.59 5.35 -6.66
CA ILE A 117 -6.00 5.52 -8.00
C ILE A 117 -4.74 4.67 -8.12
N MET A 118 -4.66 3.89 -9.19
CA MET A 118 -3.43 3.18 -9.56
C MET A 118 -2.41 4.14 -10.17
N TRP A 119 -1.11 3.84 -10.06
CA TRP A 119 -0.07 4.67 -10.68
C TRP A 119 -0.32 4.90 -12.18
N GLN A 120 -0.76 3.87 -12.90
CA GLN A 120 -1.08 3.98 -14.34
C GLN A 120 -2.22 4.96 -14.62
N GLN A 121 -3.22 5.05 -13.73
CA GLN A 121 -4.31 6.02 -13.84
C GLN A 121 -3.83 7.44 -13.55
N ALA A 122 -2.97 7.61 -12.54
CA ALA A 122 -2.36 8.89 -12.22
C ALA A 122 -1.49 9.41 -13.37
N ASN A 123 -0.66 8.53 -13.96
CA ASN A 123 0.18 8.87 -15.10
C ASN A 123 -0.66 9.18 -16.36
N ALA A 124 -1.73 8.42 -16.62
CA ALA A 124 -2.64 8.68 -17.73
C ALA A 124 -3.39 10.01 -17.57
N TYR A 125 -3.84 10.34 -16.36
CA TYR A 125 -4.41 11.64 -16.04
C TYR A 125 -3.40 12.76 -16.31
N ALA A 126 -2.17 12.62 -15.80
CA ALA A 126 -1.15 13.66 -15.95
C ALA A 126 -0.88 13.93 -17.44
N ALA A 127 -0.74 12.87 -18.24
CA ALA A 127 -0.59 13.00 -19.69
C ALA A 127 -1.80 13.66 -20.36
N TRP A 128 -3.03 13.29 -20.01
CA TRP A 128 -4.24 13.94 -20.53
C TRP A 128 -4.31 15.43 -20.16
N ALA A 129 -3.85 15.79 -18.96
CA ALA A 129 -3.81 17.17 -18.48
C ALA A 129 -2.68 18.02 -19.10
N GLY A 130 -1.81 17.42 -19.93
CA GLY A 130 -0.63 18.09 -20.50
C GLY A 130 0.53 18.23 -19.51
N LYS A 131 0.59 17.36 -18.50
CA LYS A 131 1.55 17.36 -17.39
C LYS A 131 2.25 15.99 -17.26
N ARG A 132 3.03 15.81 -16.19
CA ARG A 132 3.62 14.53 -15.77
C ARG A 132 3.49 14.33 -14.27
N LEU A 133 3.80 13.14 -13.75
CA LEU A 133 4.00 12.97 -12.31
C LEU A 133 5.35 13.59 -11.88
N PRO A 134 5.45 14.20 -10.69
CA PRO A 134 6.73 14.63 -10.13
C PRO A 134 7.62 13.43 -9.85
N THR A 135 8.92 13.59 -9.98
CA THR A 135 9.89 12.67 -9.37
C THR A 135 9.83 12.80 -7.83
N ALA A 136 10.30 11.79 -7.10
CA ALA A 136 10.41 11.87 -5.65
C ALA A 136 11.33 13.02 -5.19
N ASP A 137 12.35 13.33 -5.98
CA ASP A 137 13.29 14.42 -5.74
C ASP A 137 12.64 15.80 -5.91
N GLU A 138 11.86 15.99 -6.98
CA GLU A 138 11.09 17.22 -7.21
C GLU A 138 10.03 17.41 -6.13
N TRP A 139 9.34 16.33 -5.77
CA TRP A 139 8.37 16.34 -4.68
C TRP A 139 9.01 16.76 -3.36
N GLU A 140 10.16 16.16 -3.02
CA GLU A 140 10.86 16.49 -1.78
C GLU A 140 11.44 17.89 -1.81
N LYS A 141 12.00 18.36 -2.93
CA LYS A 141 12.44 19.76 -3.06
C LYS A 141 11.25 20.71 -2.86
N ALA A 142 10.11 20.44 -3.50
CA ALA A 142 8.90 21.25 -3.36
C ALA A 142 8.40 21.31 -1.91
N ALA A 143 8.56 20.24 -1.13
CA ALA A 143 8.24 20.19 0.30
C ALA A 143 9.29 20.85 1.19
N ARG A 144 10.56 20.60 0.91
CA ARG A 144 11.68 20.82 1.84
C ARG A 144 12.41 22.13 1.63
N GLY A 145 12.28 22.75 0.45
CA GLY A 145 13.10 23.93 0.13
C GLY A 145 14.58 23.58 0.02
N THR A 146 15.44 24.47 0.51
CA THR A 146 16.91 24.35 0.44
C THR A 146 17.58 24.18 1.82
N ASP A 147 16.82 24.32 2.91
CA ASP A 147 17.34 24.36 4.28
C ASP A 147 17.34 22.99 4.98
N GLY A 148 16.77 21.95 4.35
CA GLY A 148 16.78 20.59 4.87
C GLY A 148 15.76 20.32 5.96
N ARG A 149 14.77 21.20 6.16
CA ARG A 149 13.70 21.08 7.18
C ARG A 149 13.04 19.70 7.23
N ARG A 150 12.54 19.35 8.41
CA ARG A 150 11.87 18.07 8.66
C ARG A 150 10.50 17.96 7.99
N TYR A 151 9.66 18.99 8.10
CA TYR A 151 8.30 19.06 7.55
C TYR A 151 8.18 20.26 6.60
N PRO A 152 7.17 20.33 5.71
CA PRO A 152 7.01 21.50 4.83
C PRO A 152 6.94 22.82 5.61
N TRP A 153 6.31 22.78 6.78
CA TRP A 153 6.11 23.91 7.68
C TRP A 153 7.27 24.16 8.68
N GLY A 154 8.36 23.40 8.63
CA GLY A 154 9.54 23.58 9.51
C GLY A 154 9.97 22.31 10.23
N ASP A 155 10.78 22.44 11.27
CA ASP A 155 11.35 21.29 12.00
C ASP A 155 10.46 20.74 13.12
N GLU A 156 9.63 21.62 13.69
CA GLU A 156 8.73 21.28 14.78
C GLU A 156 7.38 20.76 14.29
N TRP A 157 6.84 19.76 14.97
CA TRP A 157 5.53 19.20 14.65
C TRP A 157 4.42 20.21 14.94
N SER A 158 3.52 20.43 13.97
CA SER A 158 2.38 21.35 14.10
C SER A 158 1.05 20.62 13.86
N PRO A 159 0.25 20.33 14.90
CA PRO A 159 -1.01 19.57 14.79
C PRO A 159 -2.11 20.19 13.89
N GLY A 160 -1.94 21.44 13.45
CA GLY A 160 -2.87 22.13 12.54
C GLY A 160 -2.30 22.41 11.15
N ALA A 161 -1.10 21.91 10.85
CA ALA A 161 -0.45 22.10 9.55
C ALA A 161 -0.76 20.97 8.56
N THR A 162 -1.46 19.92 8.98
CA THR A 162 -1.74 18.77 8.13
C THR A 162 -3.02 18.06 8.54
N ARG A 163 -3.65 17.42 7.56
CA ARG A 163 -4.75 16.48 7.81
C ARG A 163 -4.17 15.14 8.28
N ILE A 164 -4.33 14.87 9.57
CA ILE A 164 -4.11 13.56 10.20
C ILE A 164 -5.38 13.08 10.89
N ASP A 165 -5.65 11.77 10.85
CA ASP A 165 -6.67 11.18 11.70
C ASP A 165 -6.14 11.14 13.13
N ASP A 166 -6.98 11.55 14.09
CA ASP A 166 -6.73 11.19 15.48
C ASP A 166 -7.04 9.69 15.62
N PRO A 167 -6.05 8.82 15.92
CA PRO A 167 -6.28 7.40 16.09
C PRO A 167 -7.26 7.05 17.22
N ALA A 168 -7.56 7.99 18.13
CA ALA A 168 -8.55 7.86 19.19
C ALA A 168 -9.92 8.46 18.85
N SER A 169 -10.07 9.13 17.70
CA SER A 169 -11.31 9.82 17.32
C SER A 169 -12.12 8.99 16.31
N PRO A 170 -13.29 8.46 16.71
CA PRO A 170 -14.16 7.66 15.84
C PRO A 170 -14.92 8.54 14.83
N LYS A 171 -14.32 9.61 14.28
CA LYS A 171 -15.06 10.64 13.50
C LYS A 171 -14.71 10.77 12.03
N THR A 172 -13.72 10.06 11.51
CA THR A 172 -13.19 10.36 10.17
C THR A 172 -13.50 9.26 9.15
N ARG A 173 -14.75 9.24 8.67
CA ARG A 173 -15.12 8.44 7.48
C ARG A 173 -14.60 9.06 6.18
N ALA A 174 -14.23 10.34 6.19
CA ALA A 174 -13.45 10.95 5.13
C ALA A 174 -11.96 10.85 5.51
N LEU A 175 -11.24 9.91 4.89
CA LEU A 175 -9.78 9.83 4.99
C LEU A 175 -9.11 11.12 4.48
N THR A 176 -9.83 11.97 3.76
CA THR A 176 -9.30 13.21 3.20
C THR A 176 -10.10 14.43 3.68
N ALA A 177 -9.46 15.59 3.65
CA ALA A 177 -10.10 16.90 3.77
C ALA A 177 -10.10 17.60 2.40
N PRO A 178 -10.98 18.59 2.17
CA PRO A 178 -10.89 19.46 1.00
C PRO A 178 -9.47 20.04 0.87
N ILE A 179 -9.00 20.17 -0.36
CA ILE A 179 -7.68 20.77 -0.62
C ILE A 179 -7.60 22.17 -0.02
N GLY A 180 -6.43 22.53 0.54
CA GLY A 180 -6.18 23.84 1.13
C GLY A 180 -6.77 24.06 2.53
N SER A 181 -7.38 23.05 3.15
CA SER A 181 -7.94 23.15 4.51
C SER A 181 -6.88 23.44 5.60
N PHE A 182 -5.59 23.27 5.30
CA PHE A 182 -4.48 23.39 6.25
C PHE A 182 -3.44 24.42 5.77
N PRO A 183 -3.75 25.74 5.76
CA PRO A 183 -2.86 26.79 5.25
C PRO A 183 -1.48 26.84 5.93
N LYS A 184 -1.41 26.48 7.22
CA LYS A 184 -0.15 26.38 7.97
C LYS A 184 0.76 25.24 7.51
N GLY A 185 0.27 24.37 6.64
CA GLY A 185 0.99 23.26 6.02
C GLY A 185 1.77 23.61 4.76
N ALA A 186 1.70 24.86 4.30
CA ALA A 186 2.39 25.31 3.09
C ALA A 186 3.90 25.05 3.18
N SER A 187 4.49 24.59 2.08
CA SER A 187 5.93 24.54 1.91
C SER A 187 6.53 25.95 1.71
N PRO A 188 7.86 26.12 1.71
CA PRO A 188 8.52 27.40 1.38
C PRO A 188 8.09 28.04 0.07
N TYR A 189 7.69 27.20 -0.88
CA TYR A 189 7.29 27.64 -2.22
C TYR A 189 5.77 27.89 -2.30
N GLY A 190 5.00 27.63 -1.23
CA GLY A 190 3.54 27.79 -1.21
C GLY A 190 2.78 26.57 -1.74
N VAL A 191 3.45 25.41 -1.86
CA VAL A 191 2.79 24.15 -2.22
C VAL A 191 2.05 23.61 -0.99
N MET A 192 0.80 23.21 -1.20
CA MET A 192 -0.15 22.87 -0.15
C MET A 192 -0.37 21.36 -0.06
N ASP A 193 -0.77 20.89 1.13
CA ASP A 193 -1.16 19.51 1.40
C ASP A 193 -0.12 18.46 0.97
N LEU A 194 1.17 18.79 1.03
CA LEU A 194 2.24 17.83 0.71
C LEU A 194 2.35 16.74 1.75
N CYS A 195 2.18 17.07 3.03
CA CYS A 195 2.21 16.06 4.08
C CYS A 195 0.83 15.83 4.67
N GLY A 196 0.40 14.58 4.73
CA GLY A 196 -0.95 14.16 5.15
C GLY A 196 -2.00 14.39 4.07
N ASN A 197 -3.27 14.31 4.47
CA ASN A 197 -4.42 14.23 3.55
C ASN A 197 -4.35 12.95 2.68
N VAL A 198 -3.53 12.93 1.62
CA VAL A 198 -3.27 11.75 0.78
C VAL A 198 -1.79 11.55 0.56
N ALA A 199 -1.37 10.29 0.50
CA ALA A 199 -0.04 9.94 0.04
C ALA A 199 0.00 10.04 -1.49
N GLU A 200 1.11 10.47 -2.06
CA GLU A 200 1.15 10.88 -3.47
C GLU A 200 2.09 10.02 -4.31
N TRP A 201 1.55 9.51 -5.43
CA TRP A 201 2.35 8.84 -6.46
C TRP A 201 3.42 9.76 -7.06
N THR A 202 4.62 9.22 -7.26
CA THR A 202 5.71 9.86 -8.01
C THR A 202 6.10 9.03 -9.23
N SER A 203 6.86 9.61 -10.16
CA SER A 203 7.43 8.90 -11.31
C SER A 203 8.70 8.12 -10.99
N THR A 204 9.27 8.28 -9.78
CA THR A 204 10.51 7.61 -9.39
C THR A 204 10.27 6.14 -9.08
N GLU A 205 10.91 5.26 -9.84
CA GLU A 205 10.93 3.84 -9.50
C GLU A 205 11.72 3.62 -8.20
N SER A 206 11.14 2.92 -7.24
CA SER A 206 11.83 2.63 -5.97
C SER A 206 12.87 1.52 -6.10
N GLN A 207 12.86 0.81 -7.24
CA GLN A 207 13.66 -0.37 -7.54
C GLN A 207 13.88 -0.41 -9.04
N LYS A 208 15.02 -0.92 -9.51
CA LYS A 208 15.28 -1.09 -10.94
C LYS A 208 14.22 -2.01 -11.56
N SER A 209 13.40 -1.49 -12.46
CA SER A 209 12.43 -2.30 -13.21
C SER A 209 13.11 -3.42 -14.00
N ASN A 210 12.48 -4.59 -14.02
CA ASN A 210 12.86 -5.70 -14.89
C ASN A 210 11.95 -5.63 -16.13
N PRO A 211 12.47 -5.29 -17.32
CA PRO A 211 11.67 -5.10 -18.54
C PRO A 211 10.83 -6.33 -18.93
N GLU A 212 11.27 -7.53 -18.57
CA GLU A 212 10.58 -8.79 -18.91
C GLU A 212 9.28 -8.98 -18.12
N ARG A 213 9.10 -8.27 -17.00
CA ARG A 213 7.98 -8.51 -16.08
C ARG A 213 6.76 -7.62 -16.36
N GLY A 214 6.91 -6.53 -17.11
CA GLY A 214 5.80 -5.64 -17.49
C GLY A 214 5.19 -4.84 -16.33
N TRP A 215 5.89 -4.69 -15.21
CA TRP A 215 5.44 -3.91 -14.05
C TRP A 215 6.63 -3.27 -13.29
N ALA A 216 6.35 -2.28 -12.43
CA ALA A 216 7.35 -1.56 -11.63
C ALA A 216 6.79 -1.14 -10.25
N TRP A 217 7.68 -0.78 -9.33
CA TRP A 217 7.35 -0.12 -8.07
C TRP A 217 7.72 1.34 -8.12
N TYR A 218 6.83 2.19 -7.61
CA TYR A 218 7.04 3.63 -7.56
C TYR A 218 7.05 4.14 -6.14
N VAL A 219 7.91 5.14 -5.89
CA VAL A 219 7.96 5.86 -4.63
C VAL A 219 6.65 6.62 -4.42
N VAL A 220 6.13 6.56 -3.19
CA VAL A 220 4.95 7.32 -2.74
C VAL A 220 5.37 8.21 -1.58
N LYS A 221 5.02 9.50 -1.63
CA LYS A 221 5.49 10.53 -0.68
C LYS A 221 4.35 11.12 0.16
N GLY A 222 4.71 11.85 1.21
CA GLY A 222 3.81 12.73 1.96
C GLY A 222 3.01 12.09 3.11
N ALA A 223 2.91 10.77 3.15
CA ALA A 223 1.93 10.07 4.00
C ALA A 223 0.49 10.59 3.75
N SER A 224 -0.47 10.05 4.47
CA SER A 224 -1.89 10.41 4.30
C SER A 224 -2.52 10.68 5.66
N ALA A 225 -3.79 11.07 5.69
CA ALA A 225 -4.48 11.20 6.97
C ALA A 225 -4.62 9.89 7.74
N ALA A 226 -4.50 8.74 7.07
CA ALA A 226 -4.54 7.44 7.72
C ALA A 226 -3.28 7.14 8.55
N HIS A 227 -2.21 7.93 8.39
CA HIS A 227 -0.94 7.77 9.07
C HIS A 227 -0.94 8.58 10.38
N CYS A 228 -0.23 8.08 11.39
CA CYS A 228 -0.23 8.63 12.75
C CYS A 228 1.17 8.80 13.36
N LEU A 229 2.21 8.24 12.75
CA LEU A 229 3.60 8.46 13.13
C LEU A 229 4.11 9.73 12.44
N ARG A 230 4.52 10.71 13.25
CA ARG A 230 5.02 12.01 12.78
C ARG A 230 6.22 11.85 11.86
N GLU A 231 6.97 10.77 12.02
CA GLU A 231 8.15 10.41 11.26
C GLU A 231 7.85 10.08 9.80
N SER A 232 6.59 9.75 9.46
CA SER A 232 6.14 9.52 8.08
C SER A 232 5.77 10.78 7.32
N PHE A 233 5.49 11.86 8.02
CA PHE A 233 5.15 13.15 7.43
C PHE A 233 6.39 13.98 7.10
N ARG A 234 7.60 13.44 7.32
CA ARG A 234 8.84 14.16 7.02
C ARG A 234 8.99 14.34 5.51
N CYS A 235 9.56 15.47 5.08
CA CYS A 235 9.86 15.72 3.67
C CYS A 235 10.73 14.62 3.07
N ALA A 236 11.71 14.13 3.84
CA ALA A 236 12.63 13.06 3.45
C ALA A 236 12.02 11.66 3.44
N ALA A 237 10.81 11.48 3.99
CA ALA A 237 10.23 10.16 4.17
C ALA A 237 10.03 9.44 2.83
N VAL A 238 10.55 8.22 2.71
CA VAL A 238 10.31 7.29 1.59
C VAL A 238 9.70 6.01 2.15
N ASN A 239 8.74 6.19 3.06
CA ASN A 239 8.16 5.10 3.83
C ASN A 239 7.30 4.16 2.98
N PHE A 240 6.95 4.59 1.77
CA PHE A 240 6.04 3.88 0.89
C PHE A 240 6.63 3.71 -0.50
N SER A 241 6.47 2.51 -1.02
CA SER A 241 6.59 2.25 -2.44
C SER A 241 5.47 1.30 -2.81
N ALA A 242 4.85 1.53 -3.96
CA ALA A 242 3.71 0.75 -4.36
C ALA A 242 3.83 0.27 -5.81
N HIS A 243 3.45 -0.99 -6.02
CA HIS A 243 3.38 -1.63 -7.32
C HIS A 243 2.39 -0.90 -8.24
N THR A 244 2.73 -0.80 -9.53
CA THR A 244 1.99 0.02 -10.52
C THR A 244 0.49 -0.27 -10.65
N SER A 245 0.07 -1.51 -10.37
CA SER A 245 -1.35 -1.94 -10.43
C SER A 245 -2.11 -1.80 -9.10
N ARG A 246 -1.44 -1.36 -8.04
CA ARG A 246 -2.06 -1.24 -6.71
C ARG A 246 -2.70 0.12 -6.57
N TRP A 247 -3.75 0.16 -5.75
CA TRP A 247 -4.51 1.34 -5.42
C TRP A 247 -4.89 1.24 -3.95
N HIS A 248 -4.89 2.39 -3.26
CA HIS A 248 -5.36 2.48 -1.88
C HIS A 248 -6.28 3.68 -1.71
N THR A 249 -7.18 3.60 -0.74
CA THR A 249 -8.16 4.64 -0.39
C THR A 249 -7.52 5.93 0.14
N TRP A 250 -6.23 5.88 0.45
CA TRP A 250 -5.42 6.99 0.95
C TRP A 250 -4.30 7.43 0.00
N THR A 251 -4.15 6.79 -1.18
CA THR A 251 -3.19 7.20 -2.19
C THR A 251 -3.89 8.03 -3.27
N GLY A 252 -3.43 9.26 -3.43
CA GLY A 252 -3.73 10.16 -4.53
C GLY A 252 -2.46 10.52 -5.29
N PHE A 253 -2.44 11.70 -5.92
CA PHE A 253 -1.28 12.22 -6.63
C PHE A 253 -1.44 13.71 -6.92
N ARG A 254 -0.34 14.32 -7.33
CA ARG A 254 -0.30 15.64 -7.95
C ARG A 254 0.55 15.60 -9.21
N CYS A 255 0.41 16.60 -10.07
CA CYS A 255 1.19 16.68 -11.30
C CYS A 255 2.33 17.71 -11.18
N ALA A 256 3.28 17.59 -12.10
CA ALA A 256 4.38 18.51 -12.32
C ALA A 256 4.57 18.74 -13.82
N MET A 257 5.35 19.77 -14.16
CA MET A 257 5.68 20.14 -15.53
C MET A 257 7.10 20.72 -15.57
N ASP A 258 7.84 20.41 -16.63
CA ASP A 258 9.17 20.98 -16.84
C ASP A 258 9.06 22.48 -17.10
N SER A 259 9.93 23.28 -16.48
CA SER A 259 9.94 24.73 -16.69
C SER A 259 11.33 25.28 -16.37
N PRO A 260 12.23 25.40 -17.38
CA PRO A 260 13.61 25.83 -17.14
C PRO A 260 13.70 27.28 -16.64
N GLU A 261 12.69 28.12 -16.90
CA GLU A 261 12.62 29.53 -16.50
C GLU A 261 11.26 29.86 -15.85
N PRO A 262 11.21 30.78 -14.87
CA PRO A 262 9.94 31.16 -14.22
C PRO A 262 8.93 31.68 -15.25
N PRO A 263 7.66 31.25 -15.22
CA PRO A 263 6.66 31.73 -16.17
C PRO A 263 6.44 33.24 -16.04
N ALA A 264 6.29 33.93 -17.18
CA ALA A 264 6.14 35.39 -17.23
C ALA A 264 4.83 35.90 -16.57
N ASP A 265 3.82 35.06 -16.38
CA ASP A 265 2.45 35.45 -15.98
C ASP A 265 1.87 34.60 -14.83
N LEU A 266 2.54 34.49 -13.68
CA LEU A 266 1.90 33.93 -12.48
C LEU A 266 1.23 35.04 -11.65
N PRO A 267 -0.11 35.02 -11.47
CA PRO A 267 -0.78 35.97 -10.58
C PRO A 267 -0.42 35.67 -9.12
N ALA A 268 -0.02 36.72 -8.40
CA ALA A 268 0.18 36.68 -6.96
C ALA A 268 -1.18 36.59 -6.24
N ASP A 269 -1.26 35.59 -5.36
CA ASP A 269 -2.19 35.47 -4.22
C ASP A 269 -3.71 35.45 -4.50
N THR A 270 -4.37 34.37 -4.06
CA THR A 270 -5.83 34.35 -3.88
C THR A 270 -6.14 33.66 -2.56
N THR A 271 -6.29 34.48 -1.52
CA THR A 271 -6.89 34.12 -0.23
C THR A 271 -8.41 34.02 -0.39
N ALA A 272 -8.94 32.81 -0.43
CA ALA A 272 -10.36 32.56 -0.21
C ALA A 272 -10.49 31.43 0.82
N GLU A 273 -11.06 31.75 1.99
CA GLU A 273 -11.37 30.78 3.03
C GLU A 273 -12.69 30.06 2.71
N PRO A 274 -12.72 28.71 2.69
CA PRO A 274 -13.98 27.97 2.56
C PRO A 274 -14.59 27.65 3.94
N GLU A 275 -15.92 27.74 4.02
CA GLU A 275 -16.71 27.39 5.20
C GLU A 275 -16.54 25.92 5.61
N LEU A 276 -16.35 25.70 6.92
CA LEU A 276 -16.18 24.40 7.57
C LEU A 276 -17.51 23.63 7.66
N ILE A 277 -17.63 22.56 6.88
CA ILE A 277 -18.68 21.54 7.06
C ILE A 277 -18.25 20.59 8.17
N THR A 278 -19.02 20.50 9.26
CA THR A 278 -18.78 19.54 10.36
C THR A 278 -19.25 18.12 10.01
N PRO A 279 -18.37 17.09 10.00
CA PRO A 279 -18.74 15.71 9.66
C PRO A 279 -19.30 14.88 10.85
N LYS A 280 -20.07 13.82 10.53
CA LYS A 280 -20.72 12.88 11.48
C LYS A 280 -19.87 11.60 11.72
N PRO A 281 -19.93 10.95 12.92
CA PRO A 281 -18.97 9.90 13.34
C PRO A 281 -19.07 8.52 12.64
N CYS A 282 -17.97 7.76 12.68
CA CYS A 282 -17.83 6.33 12.33
C CYS A 282 -17.40 5.53 13.58
N SER A 283 -18.27 4.68 14.12
CA SER A 283 -18.04 3.97 15.39
C SER A 283 -17.03 2.82 15.27
N GLY A 284 -16.10 2.71 16.23
CA GLY A 284 -15.30 1.51 16.46
C GLY A 284 -16.15 0.33 16.97
N PRO A 285 -15.55 -0.82 17.27
CA PRO A 285 -16.27 -2.00 17.75
C PRO A 285 -17.06 -1.68 19.02
N ALA A 286 -18.31 -2.17 19.07
CA ALA A 286 -19.16 -1.99 20.24
C ALA A 286 -18.63 -2.84 21.41
N GLU A 287 -18.25 -2.19 22.52
CA GLU A 287 -17.68 -2.87 23.69
C GLU A 287 -18.61 -3.94 24.27
N GLU A 288 -19.94 -3.77 24.15
CA GLU A 288 -20.97 -4.69 24.65
C GLU A 288 -21.08 -6.01 23.85
N LYS A 289 -20.66 -6.04 22.58
CA LYS A 289 -20.81 -7.24 21.75
C LYS A 289 -19.70 -8.27 21.92
N HIS A 290 -18.61 -7.93 22.60
CA HIS A 290 -17.45 -8.80 22.74
C HIS A 290 -17.83 -10.12 23.49
N GLY A 291 -17.98 -11.22 22.74
CA GLY A 291 -18.06 -12.58 23.29
C GLY A 291 -19.36 -13.37 23.12
N SER A 292 -20.37 -12.89 22.36
CA SER A 292 -21.68 -13.58 22.29
C SER A 292 -22.04 -14.26 20.96
N GLU A 293 -21.47 -13.85 19.82
CA GLU A 293 -21.85 -14.39 18.50
C GLU A 293 -20.62 -14.84 17.68
N PRO A 294 -20.74 -15.93 16.90
CA PRO A 294 -19.69 -16.38 15.99
C PRO A 294 -19.57 -15.46 14.77
N ILE A 295 -18.37 -15.41 14.18
CA ILE A 295 -18.12 -14.74 12.89
C ILE A 295 -18.99 -15.43 11.82
N ARG A 296 -19.68 -14.67 10.97
CA ARG A 296 -20.45 -15.26 9.85
C ARG A 296 -19.62 -15.21 8.58
N LEU A 297 -19.72 -16.26 7.78
CA LEU A 297 -18.99 -16.42 6.54
C LEU A 297 -19.92 -16.16 5.35
N SER A 298 -19.40 -15.46 4.34
CA SER A 298 -20.07 -15.32 3.05
C SER A 298 -19.08 -15.55 1.90
N VAL A 299 -19.59 -16.02 0.76
CA VAL A 299 -18.77 -16.33 -0.41
C VAL A 299 -19.04 -15.30 -1.49
N SER A 300 -17.97 -14.71 -2.05
CA SER A 300 -18.08 -13.79 -3.18
C SER A 300 -18.11 -14.59 -4.49
N PRO A 301 -19.16 -14.45 -5.33
CA PRO A 301 -19.22 -15.14 -6.62
C PRO A 301 -18.03 -14.80 -7.53
N GLY A 302 -17.52 -15.79 -8.25
CA GLY A 302 -16.52 -15.63 -9.32
C GLY A 302 -15.05 -15.64 -8.91
N HIS A 303 -14.71 -15.66 -7.61
CA HIS A 303 -13.32 -15.74 -7.12
C HIS A 303 -13.22 -16.66 -5.91
N ALA A 304 -12.00 -17.15 -5.62
CA ALA A 304 -11.72 -17.88 -4.38
C ALA A 304 -11.56 -16.96 -3.16
N ARG A 305 -12.66 -16.28 -2.83
CA ARG A 305 -12.73 -15.26 -1.79
C ARG A 305 -13.86 -15.55 -0.82
N VAL A 306 -13.50 -15.66 0.46
CA VAL A 306 -14.44 -15.70 1.58
C VAL A 306 -14.41 -14.34 2.28
N VAL A 307 -15.58 -13.79 2.55
CA VAL A 307 -15.79 -12.54 3.29
C VAL A 307 -16.24 -12.89 4.70
N PHE A 308 -15.69 -12.19 5.68
CA PHE A 308 -16.02 -12.37 7.10
C PHE A 308 -16.89 -11.22 7.57
N ASP A 309 -18.08 -11.55 8.02
CA ASP A 309 -18.94 -10.65 8.78
C ASP A 309 -18.58 -10.84 10.26
N VAL A 310 -17.69 -9.99 10.76
CA VAL A 310 -17.23 -10.06 12.16
C VAL A 310 -18.21 -9.26 13.03
N PRO A 311 -18.95 -9.89 13.97
CA PRO A 311 -20.02 -9.23 14.72
C PRO A 311 -19.59 -7.98 15.49
N PHE A 312 -18.33 -7.95 15.93
CA PHE A 312 -17.73 -6.82 16.63
C PHE A 312 -17.38 -5.66 15.69
N PHE A 313 -17.26 -5.90 14.38
CA PHE A 313 -16.91 -4.90 13.36
C PHE A 313 -17.96 -4.85 12.24
N PRO A 314 -19.20 -4.43 12.53
CA PRO A 314 -20.33 -4.51 11.60
C PRO A 314 -20.16 -3.69 10.30
N ASP A 315 -19.19 -2.78 10.26
CA ASP A 315 -18.89 -1.91 9.12
C ASP A 315 -17.49 -2.15 8.51
N ALA A 316 -16.78 -3.19 8.95
CA ALA A 316 -15.44 -3.53 8.44
C ALA A 316 -15.50 -4.66 7.41
N GLY A 317 -14.90 -4.45 6.24
CA GLY A 317 -14.75 -5.52 5.26
C GLY A 317 -13.46 -6.30 5.47
N PHE A 318 -13.56 -7.55 5.90
CA PHE A 318 -12.46 -8.50 5.94
C PHE A 318 -12.66 -9.61 4.93
N SER A 319 -11.60 -10.06 4.29
CA SER A 319 -11.70 -11.21 3.38
C SER A 319 -10.42 -12.01 3.28
N LEU A 320 -10.59 -13.32 3.11
CA LEU A 320 -9.49 -14.26 2.85
C LEU A 320 -9.58 -14.73 1.40
N TYR A 321 -8.45 -14.62 0.72
CA TYR A 321 -8.19 -15.23 -0.57
C TYR A 321 -7.29 -16.44 -0.34
N ALA A 322 -7.85 -17.64 -0.50
CA ALA A 322 -7.08 -18.88 -0.38
C ALA A 322 -7.43 -19.84 -1.53
N PRO A 323 -6.47 -20.60 -2.09
CA PRO A 323 -5.12 -20.11 -2.27
C PRO A 323 -5.10 -18.82 -3.13
N GLU A 324 -4.29 -17.84 -2.75
CA GLU A 324 -3.93 -16.74 -3.65
C GLU A 324 -2.99 -17.25 -4.76
N GLN A 325 -2.06 -18.14 -4.41
CA GLN A 325 -1.16 -18.84 -5.33
C GLN A 325 -0.93 -20.28 -4.82
N SER A 326 -0.90 -21.24 -5.74
CA SER A 326 -0.50 -22.62 -5.46
C SER A 326 0.31 -23.22 -6.61
N GLY A 327 1.28 -24.08 -6.29
CA GLY A 327 2.12 -24.71 -7.29
C GLY A 327 3.10 -25.72 -6.71
N ALA A 328 3.67 -26.53 -7.60
CA ALA A 328 4.75 -27.46 -7.34
C ALA A 328 5.89 -27.22 -8.35
N LYS A 329 7.08 -27.75 -8.08
CA LYS A 329 8.23 -27.63 -8.97
C LYS A 329 7.88 -28.16 -10.37
N GLY A 330 8.00 -27.30 -11.38
CA GLY A 330 7.65 -27.65 -12.77
C GLY A 330 6.15 -27.73 -13.07
N MET A 331 5.26 -27.33 -12.15
CA MET A 331 3.82 -27.36 -12.35
C MET A 331 3.10 -26.20 -11.65
N SER A 332 2.54 -25.29 -12.44
CA SER A 332 1.70 -24.20 -11.94
C SER A 332 0.26 -24.68 -11.73
N LEU A 333 -0.25 -24.50 -10.52
CA LEU A 333 -1.66 -24.71 -10.15
C LEU A 333 -2.35 -23.35 -9.93
N SER A 334 -1.84 -22.30 -10.57
CA SER A 334 -2.36 -20.93 -10.44
C SER A 334 -3.31 -20.56 -11.59
N TRP A 335 -3.98 -19.43 -11.43
CA TRP A 335 -4.96 -18.85 -12.35
C TRP A 335 -4.46 -18.63 -13.80
N GLY A 336 -3.14 -18.67 -14.04
CA GLY A 336 -2.53 -18.48 -15.36
C GLY A 336 -2.45 -19.75 -16.23
N GLY A 337 -2.76 -20.94 -15.70
CA GLY A 337 -2.61 -22.22 -16.41
C GLY A 337 -3.88 -22.80 -17.06
N GLY A 338 -4.95 -21.99 -17.16
CA GLY A 338 -6.32 -22.39 -17.47
C GLY A 338 -7.27 -22.10 -16.31
N ARG A 339 -8.59 -22.00 -16.56
CA ARG A 339 -9.57 -21.73 -15.49
C ARG A 339 -9.91 -23.03 -14.75
N PRO A 340 -9.47 -23.24 -13.50
CA PRO A 340 -9.88 -24.41 -12.74
C PRO A 340 -11.40 -24.39 -12.49
N LYS A 341 -12.00 -25.56 -12.32
CA LYS A 341 -13.41 -25.65 -11.89
C LYS A 341 -13.47 -25.32 -10.40
N LEU A 342 -14.40 -24.45 -10.04
CA LEU A 342 -14.56 -23.96 -8.68
C LEU A 342 -15.97 -24.27 -8.16
N GLU A 343 -16.05 -24.91 -7.00
CA GLU A 343 -17.29 -25.29 -6.33
C GLU A 343 -17.25 -24.84 -4.87
N TRP A 344 -18.36 -24.35 -4.33
CA TRP A 344 -18.47 -23.85 -2.95
C TRP A 344 -19.65 -24.46 -2.23
N GLN A 345 -19.52 -24.56 -0.92
CA GLN A 345 -20.58 -24.90 0.01
C GLN A 345 -20.47 -23.97 1.22
N LEU A 346 -21.60 -23.53 1.73
CA LEU A 346 -21.73 -22.71 2.94
C LEU A 346 -22.77 -23.41 3.82
N SER A 347 -22.45 -23.60 5.10
CA SER A 347 -23.39 -24.16 6.06
C SER A 347 -24.60 -23.22 6.22
N GLU A 348 -25.75 -23.78 6.61
CA GLU A 348 -26.99 -23.00 6.77
C GLU A 348 -26.84 -21.88 7.81
N ASP A 349 -26.10 -22.15 8.88
CA ASP A 349 -25.77 -21.17 9.91
C ASP A 349 -24.60 -20.25 9.50
N ARG A 350 -23.99 -20.44 8.34
CA ARG A 350 -22.86 -19.63 7.84
C ARG A 350 -21.65 -19.58 8.78
N THR A 351 -21.44 -20.60 9.61
CA THR A 351 -20.23 -20.71 10.44
C THR A 351 -19.17 -21.60 9.78
N GLU A 352 -19.55 -22.38 8.76
CA GLU A 352 -18.64 -23.21 7.99
C GLU A 352 -18.76 -22.93 6.49
N ALA A 353 -17.63 -22.85 5.82
CA ALA A 353 -17.57 -22.74 4.37
C ALA A 353 -16.53 -23.73 3.84
N SER A 354 -16.83 -24.38 2.74
CA SER A 354 -15.84 -25.18 2.02
C SER A 354 -15.85 -24.85 0.54
N TYR A 355 -14.72 -25.01 -0.11
CA TYR A 355 -14.65 -24.92 -1.54
C TYR A 355 -13.57 -25.77 -2.13
N ARG A 356 -13.86 -26.22 -3.34
CA ARG A 356 -13.10 -27.19 -4.08
C ARG A 356 -12.66 -26.58 -5.40
N ILE A 357 -11.36 -26.61 -5.64
CA ILE A 357 -10.71 -26.19 -6.87
C ILE A 357 -10.19 -27.44 -7.57
N THR A 358 -10.68 -27.69 -8.79
CA THR A 358 -10.27 -28.86 -9.58
C THR A 358 -9.38 -28.42 -10.73
N PHE A 359 -8.14 -28.89 -10.70
CA PHE A 359 -7.18 -28.79 -11.79
C PHE A 359 -7.18 -30.12 -12.54
N THR A 360 -7.98 -30.20 -13.61
CA THR A 360 -8.22 -31.45 -14.36
C THR A 360 -6.92 -32.19 -14.69
N GLY A 361 -6.85 -33.47 -14.28
CA GLY A 361 -5.68 -34.34 -14.50
C GLY A 361 -4.43 -33.97 -13.71
N ARG A 362 -4.50 -33.00 -12.79
CA ARG A 362 -3.36 -32.51 -12.01
C ARG A 362 -3.62 -32.65 -10.52
N ALA A 363 -4.59 -31.93 -9.98
CA ALA A 363 -4.81 -31.84 -8.54
C ALA A 363 -6.26 -31.49 -8.18
N VAL A 364 -6.66 -31.86 -6.97
CA VAL A 364 -7.84 -31.28 -6.31
C VAL A 364 -7.36 -30.53 -5.08
N GLN A 365 -7.79 -29.29 -4.94
CA GLN A 365 -7.53 -28.49 -3.75
C GLN A 365 -8.84 -28.21 -3.04
N THR A 366 -8.86 -28.46 -1.73
CA THR A 366 -10.01 -28.18 -0.87
C THR A 366 -9.60 -27.18 0.19
N VAL A 367 -10.42 -26.16 0.41
CA VAL A 367 -10.27 -25.25 1.54
C VAL A 367 -11.53 -25.34 2.39
N THR A 368 -11.34 -25.53 3.69
CA THR A 368 -12.41 -25.59 4.68
C THR A 368 -12.18 -24.49 5.71
N LEU A 369 -13.21 -23.72 6.03
CA LEU A 369 -13.19 -22.69 7.05
C LEU A 369 -14.25 -23.01 8.10
N THR A 370 -13.85 -22.89 9.36
CA THR A 370 -14.74 -23.01 10.52
C THR A 370 -14.59 -21.76 11.36
N SER A 371 -15.72 -21.16 11.65
CA SER A 371 -15.81 -19.89 12.32
C SER A 371 -16.09 -20.04 13.81
N GLY A 372 -15.31 -19.35 14.63
CA GLY A 372 -15.55 -19.14 16.06
C GLY A 372 -15.96 -17.70 16.36
N ILE A 373 -15.92 -17.34 17.64
CA ILE A 373 -16.29 -15.99 18.12
C ILE A 373 -15.26 -14.94 17.67
N ASP A 374 -13.97 -15.23 17.87
CA ASP A 374 -12.86 -14.30 17.65
C ASP A 374 -11.75 -14.90 16.77
N VAL A 375 -12.00 -16.09 16.22
CA VAL A 375 -11.04 -16.82 15.40
C VAL A 375 -11.76 -17.53 14.25
N VAL A 376 -11.16 -17.51 13.08
CA VAL A 376 -11.53 -18.38 11.96
C VAL A 376 -10.38 -19.35 11.72
N VAL A 377 -10.68 -20.63 11.80
CA VAL A 377 -9.74 -21.71 11.49
C VAL A 377 -9.95 -22.08 10.02
N TYR A 378 -8.88 -22.14 9.25
CA TYR A 378 -8.95 -22.54 7.85
C TYR A 378 -7.93 -23.63 7.54
N THR A 379 -8.37 -24.65 6.81
CA THR A 379 -7.55 -25.78 6.38
C THR A 379 -7.46 -25.78 4.87
N ILE A 380 -6.24 -25.88 4.34
CA ILE A 380 -5.99 -26.03 2.91
C ILE A 380 -5.42 -27.42 2.66
N ALA A 381 -6.10 -28.23 1.85
CA ALA A 381 -5.70 -29.57 1.45
C ALA A 381 -5.44 -29.63 -0.07
N ILE A 382 -4.37 -30.28 -0.49
CA ILE A 382 -4.08 -30.56 -1.90
C ILE A 382 -3.85 -32.06 -2.08
N ARG A 383 -4.66 -32.63 -2.98
CA ARG A 383 -4.55 -34.01 -3.45
C ARG A 383 -3.87 -34.06 -4.81
N ASN A 384 -2.81 -34.84 -4.91
CA ASN A 384 -2.09 -35.09 -6.15
C ASN A 384 -2.84 -36.15 -6.98
N LEU A 385 -3.27 -35.79 -8.19
CA LEU A 385 -3.93 -36.70 -9.12
C LEU A 385 -3.00 -37.22 -10.24
N THR A 386 -1.72 -36.83 -10.21
CA THR A 386 -0.73 -37.30 -11.18
C THR A 386 -0.10 -38.62 -10.74
N ASP A 387 0.63 -39.24 -11.67
CA ASP A 387 1.40 -40.47 -11.48
C ASP A 387 2.79 -40.25 -10.85
N ARG A 388 3.16 -38.99 -10.61
CA ARG A 388 4.47 -38.60 -10.04
C ARG A 388 4.29 -37.74 -8.78
N PRO A 389 5.27 -37.72 -7.87
CA PRO A 389 5.19 -36.86 -6.69
C PRO A 389 5.23 -35.38 -7.06
N PHE A 390 4.46 -34.56 -6.34
CA PHE A 390 4.65 -33.12 -6.34
C PHE A 390 5.81 -32.77 -5.43
N THR A 391 6.85 -32.16 -5.99
CA THR A 391 8.02 -31.72 -5.23
C THR A 391 8.02 -30.22 -5.04
N GLY A 392 8.52 -29.74 -3.90
CA GLY A 392 8.61 -28.30 -3.61
C GLY A 392 7.26 -27.59 -3.65
N VAL A 393 6.25 -28.16 -2.97
CA VAL A 393 4.87 -27.67 -3.02
C VAL A 393 4.69 -26.43 -2.14
N GLY A 394 4.05 -25.41 -2.71
CA GLY A 394 3.72 -24.18 -2.01
C GLY A 394 2.29 -23.76 -2.24
N CYS A 395 1.67 -23.22 -1.20
CA CYS A 395 0.32 -22.70 -1.22
C CYS A 395 0.26 -21.46 -0.32
N ASN A 396 -0.41 -20.41 -0.78
CA ASN A 396 -0.39 -19.12 -0.11
C ASN A 396 -1.79 -18.62 0.16
N SER A 397 -2.01 -17.98 1.30
CA SER A 397 -3.27 -17.30 1.60
C SER A 397 -3.04 -15.81 1.87
N CYS A 398 -4.02 -15.00 1.49
CA CYS A 398 -3.96 -13.55 1.55
C CYS A 398 -5.19 -13.03 2.31
N PHE A 399 -4.97 -12.50 3.50
CA PHE A 399 -6.01 -11.85 4.28
C PHE A 399 -5.96 -10.35 4.03
N ASN A 400 -7.01 -9.83 3.40
CA ASN A 400 -7.12 -8.42 3.01
C ASN A 400 -7.99 -7.65 4.01
N ASN A 401 -7.45 -6.56 4.57
CA ASN A 401 -8.11 -5.65 5.50
C ASN A 401 -8.45 -4.27 4.88
N SER A 402 -8.24 -4.08 3.58
CA SER A 402 -8.32 -2.78 2.88
C SER A 402 -9.68 -2.08 2.90
N SER A 403 -10.71 -2.74 3.45
CA SER A 403 -12.06 -2.17 3.60
C SER A 403 -12.37 -1.79 5.05
N SER A 404 -11.41 -1.95 5.98
CA SER A 404 -11.53 -1.58 7.38
C SER A 404 -10.51 -0.50 7.73
N ALA A 405 -10.90 0.78 7.62
CA ALA A 405 -10.05 1.91 7.98
C ALA A 405 -9.59 1.88 9.45
N TYR A 406 -10.30 1.15 10.32
CA TYR A 406 -9.99 0.98 11.73
C TYR A 406 -8.75 0.08 11.97
N PHE A 407 -8.52 -0.91 11.10
CA PHE A 407 -7.35 -1.80 11.13
C PHE A 407 -6.36 -1.52 9.99
N GLU A 408 -6.62 -0.51 9.16
CA GLU A 408 -5.65 -0.01 8.20
C GLU A 408 -4.62 0.84 8.97
N ASP A 409 -3.55 0.18 9.45
CA ASP A 409 -2.39 0.82 10.05
C ASP A 409 -1.17 0.62 9.14
N MET A 410 -0.97 1.62 8.28
CA MET A 410 0.09 1.68 7.26
C MET A 410 1.51 1.75 7.83
N GLU A 411 1.65 1.93 9.14
CA GLU A 411 2.93 2.19 9.80
C GLU A 411 3.26 1.13 10.84
N ARG A 412 2.28 0.30 11.23
CA ARG A 412 2.39 -0.69 12.31
C ARG A 412 1.98 -2.11 11.96
N ALA A 413 1.76 -2.47 10.69
CA ALA A 413 1.80 -3.89 10.36
C ALA A 413 3.20 -4.42 10.74
N ARG A 414 3.22 -5.45 11.58
CA ARG A 414 4.45 -6.02 12.11
C ARG A 414 4.39 -7.53 11.88
N SER A 415 5.44 -8.08 11.32
CA SER A 415 5.64 -9.52 11.30
C SER A 415 6.31 -9.91 12.60
N TYR A 416 5.68 -10.82 13.34
CA TYR A 416 6.25 -11.38 14.54
C TYR A 416 6.74 -12.78 14.23
N VAL A 417 8.00 -13.01 14.54
CA VAL A 417 8.58 -14.34 14.49
C VAL A 417 8.74 -14.81 15.91
N TRP A 418 8.06 -15.89 16.25
CA TRP A 418 8.17 -16.49 17.56
C TRP A 418 9.26 -17.56 17.55
N THR A 419 10.25 -17.39 18.44
CA THR A 419 11.30 -18.36 18.70
C THR A 419 11.07 -19.00 20.07
N ASP A 420 11.84 -20.04 20.40
CA ASP A 420 11.78 -20.68 21.71
C ASP A 420 12.14 -19.69 22.86
N GLU A 421 12.71 -18.52 22.55
CA GLU A 421 13.12 -17.46 23.48
C GLU A 421 12.10 -16.30 23.58
N GLY A 422 11.09 -16.25 22.72
CA GLY A 422 10.03 -15.24 22.77
C GLY A 422 9.72 -14.56 21.42
N ALA A 423 9.09 -13.39 21.50
CA ALA A 423 8.76 -12.57 20.33
C ALA A 423 10.04 -11.98 19.79
N THR A 424 10.24 -12.12 18.50
CA THR A 424 11.11 -11.21 17.78
C THR A 424 10.25 -10.45 16.78
N SER A 425 10.28 -9.12 16.86
CA SER A 425 9.78 -8.28 15.78
C SER A 425 10.77 -8.37 14.63
N MET A 426 10.33 -8.82 13.48
CA MET A 426 11.13 -8.75 12.26
C MET A 426 10.33 -7.95 11.24
N LEU A 427 10.94 -6.97 10.57
CA LEU A 427 10.57 -6.61 9.21
C LEU A 427 11.71 -5.80 8.58
N LYS A 428 12.65 -6.53 7.99
CA LYS A 428 13.27 -6.10 6.74
C LYS A 428 12.54 -6.85 5.65
N MET A 429 12.22 -6.19 4.53
CA MET A 429 12.08 -6.94 3.29
C MET A 429 13.43 -7.63 3.06
N PRO A 430 13.49 -8.97 2.94
CA PRO A 430 14.69 -9.60 2.45
C PRO A 430 14.89 -9.09 1.02
N ILE A 431 16.00 -8.38 0.83
CA ILE A 431 16.56 -8.14 -0.50
C ILE A 431 17.37 -9.41 -0.78
N GLY A 432 17.05 -10.11 -1.87
CA GLY A 432 17.79 -11.31 -2.28
C GLY A 432 19.27 -10.97 -2.53
N GLY A 433 20.14 -11.99 -2.56
CA GLY A 433 21.59 -11.85 -2.81
C GLY A 433 21.95 -11.18 -4.15
N SER A 434 20.98 -10.96 -5.04
CA SER A 434 21.11 -10.22 -6.31
C SER A 434 20.82 -8.72 -6.20
N GLY A 435 20.48 -8.20 -5.01
CA GLY A 435 20.05 -6.80 -4.86
C GLY A 435 18.60 -6.55 -5.26
N GLU A 436 17.83 -7.60 -5.58
CA GLU A 436 16.40 -7.52 -5.84
C GLU A 436 15.59 -7.47 -4.53
N PRO A 437 14.83 -6.39 -4.27
CA PRO A 437 13.64 -6.46 -3.44
C PRO A 437 12.71 -7.54 -3.98
N LEU A 438 12.46 -8.50 -3.12
CA LEU A 438 11.66 -9.67 -3.36
C LEU A 438 10.22 -9.28 -3.74
N HIS A 439 9.96 -9.20 -5.04
CA HIS A 439 8.62 -9.13 -5.59
C HIS A 439 7.87 -10.42 -5.21
N GLY A 440 7.06 -10.36 -4.16
CA GLY A 440 6.50 -11.59 -3.60
C GLY A 440 7.59 -12.59 -3.20
N GLY A 441 8.66 -12.15 -2.55
CA GLY A 441 9.56 -13.11 -1.91
C GLY A 441 8.85 -13.76 -0.76
N TRP A 442 8.40 -14.96 -1.06
CA TRP A 442 7.93 -16.00 -0.17
C TRP A 442 9.02 -16.48 0.80
N ASN A 443 9.78 -15.58 1.42
CA ASN A 443 10.83 -15.93 2.36
C ASN A 443 10.92 -14.88 3.47
N VAL A 444 10.30 -15.15 4.61
CA VAL A 444 10.92 -14.85 5.90
C VAL A 444 10.83 -16.12 6.73
N ALA A 445 12.01 -16.60 7.14
CA ALA A 445 12.23 -17.84 7.90
C ALA A 445 11.76 -19.14 7.21
N GLY A 446 12.18 -19.36 5.95
CA GLY A 446 12.53 -20.73 5.57
C GLY A 446 13.72 -21.17 6.43
N SER A 447 13.78 -22.44 6.81
CA SER A 447 14.67 -23.07 7.81
C SER A 447 16.18 -22.79 7.71
N ASP A 448 16.64 -22.05 6.71
CA ASP A 448 18.06 -21.87 6.38
C ASP A 448 18.48 -20.37 6.29
N GLN A 449 17.59 -19.43 6.63
CA GLN A 449 17.96 -18.02 6.87
C GLN A 449 18.40 -17.87 8.33
N VAL A 450 19.70 -17.67 8.54
CA VAL A 450 20.26 -17.32 9.85
C VAL A 450 19.72 -15.93 10.23
N ALA A 451 18.70 -15.90 11.09
CA ALA A 451 18.46 -14.74 11.94
C ALA A 451 19.81 -14.43 12.61
N THR A 452 20.31 -13.20 12.50
CA THR A 452 21.51 -12.79 13.24
C THR A 452 21.38 -13.26 14.69
N PRO A 453 22.44 -13.86 15.25
CA PRO A 453 22.38 -14.94 16.24
C PRO A 453 21.88 -14.48 17.62
N ALA A 454 20.59 -14.22 17.72
CA ALA A 454 19.93 -13.93 18.98
C ALA A 454 18.87 -14.96 19.39
N SER A 455 18.36 -15.84 18.53
CA SER A 455 17.52 -16.98 18.98
C SER A 455 17.16 -17.97 17.86
N GLY A 456 16.99 -19.25 18.24
CA GLY A 456 16.76 -20.48 17.45
C GLY A 456 15.80 -20.52 16.22
N LYS A 457 15.61 -21.74 15.68
CA LYS A 457 14.74 -22.03 14.52
C LYS A 457 13.33 -21.49 14.74
N VAL A 458 12.81 -20.75 13.77
CA VAL A 458 11.43 -20.23 13.76
C VAL A 458 10.45 -21.38 13.62
N ARG A 459 9.59 -21.57 14.62
CA ARG A 459 8.58 -22.64 14.59
C ARG A 459 7.23 -22.12 14.11
N HIS A 460 6.78 -20.98 14.61
CA HIS A 460 5.41 -20.48 14.41
C HIS A 460 5.40 -19.01 14.00
N PRO A 461 5.46 -18.71 12.69
CA PRO A 461 5.40 -17.33 12.23
C PRO A 461 3.96 -16.79 12.27
N LEU A 462 3.81 -15.55 12.76
CA LEU A 462 2.52 -14.88 12.94
C LEU A 462 2.65 -13.42 12.50
N ILE A 463 1.71 -12.94 11.71
CA ILE A 463 1.67 -11.55 11.28
C ILE A 463 0.43 -10.89 11.89
N ALA A 464 0.61 -9.70 12.46
CA ALA A 464 -0.45 -9.01 13.20
C ALA A 464 -0.53 -7.53 12.85
N ILE A 465 -1.74 -7.00 12.90
CA ILE A 465 -2.05 -5.57 12.79
C ILE A 465 -2.83 -5.17 14.03
N VAL A 466 -2.37 -4.10 14.67
CA VAL A 466 -3.02 -3.50 15.84
C VAL A 466 -3.96 -2.40 15.34
N SER A 467 -5.14 -2.27 15.95
CA SER A 467 -6.06 -1.17 15.66
C SER A 467 -5.43 0.19 15.99
N ARG A 468 -5.94 1.25 15.37
CA ARG A 468 -5.45 2.62 15.58
C ARG A 468 -5.43 3.05 17.05
N ASP A 469 -6.47 2.70 17.79
CA ASP A 469 -6.62 2.98 19.24
C ASP A 469 -5.84 2.01 20.15
N ARG A 470 -5.15 1.02 19.57
CA ARG A 470 -4.38 -0.02 20.25
C ARG A 470 -5.18 -0.93 21.19
N LYS A 471 -6.50 -1.00 21.01
CA LYS A 471 -7.39 -1.86 21.81
C LYS A 471 -7.70 -3.20 21.16
N TRP A 472 -7.34 -3.41 19.90
CA TRP A 472 -7.66 -4.61 19.15
C TRP A 472 -6.50 -5.07 18.28
N VAL A 473 -6.46 -6.36 17.99
CA VAL A 473 -5.45 -6.98 17.14
C VAL A 473 -6.13 -7.95 16.18
N ILE A 474 -5.82 -7.81 14.89
CA ILE A 474 -6.06 -8.85 13.90
C ILE A 474 -4.75 -9.57 13.61
N ALA A 475 -4.79 -10.88 13.43
CA ALA A 475 -3.59 -11.65 13.11
C ALA A 475 -3.87 -12.85 12.22
N GLN A 476 -2.88 -13.25 11.43
CA GLN A 476 -2.95 -14.44 10.58
C GLN A 476 -1.66 -15.24 10.70
N GLY A 477 -1.76 -16.57 10.78
CA GLY A 477 -0.59 -17.45 10.78
C GLY A 477 -0.96 -18.91 10.53
N TYR A 478 0.08 -19.75 10.49
CA TYR A 478 -0.02 -21.21 10.40
C TYR A 478 0.76 -21.88 11.54
N GLY A 479 0.58 -23.20 11.67
CA GLY A 479 1.39 -24.04 12.55
C GLY A 479 2.87 -24.19 12.10
N ALA A 480 3.55 -25.20 12.65
CA ALA A 480 4.97 -25.42 12.42
C ALA A 480 5.34 -25.62 10.93
N GLY A 481 6.54 -25.18 10.52
CA GLY A 481 7.06 -25.42 9.16
C GLY A 481 6.49 -24.48 8.10
N THR A 482 6.01 -23.31 8.51
CA THR A 482 5.43 -22.31 7.62
C THR A 482 6.25 -21.02 7.62
N SER A 483 5.92 -20.11 6.72
CA SER A 483 6.49 -18.76 6.64
C SER A 483 5.36 -17.73 6.58
N VAL A 484 5.61 -16.52 7.07
CA VAL A 484 4.71 -15.37 6.87
C VAL A 484 5.46 -14.27 6.14
N ALA A 485 4.71 -13.48 5.38
CA ALA A 485 5.20 -12.29 4.75
C ALA A 485 4.12 -11.22 4.80
N THR A 486 4.51 -9.98 5.04
CA THR A 486 3.71 -8.84 4.57
C THR A 486 4.02 -8.67 3.09
N ASN A 487 3.05 -8.27 2.27
CA ASN A 487 3.43 -7.56 1.06
C ASN A 487 3.95 -6.16 1.44
N ALA A 488 4.61 -5.46 0.52
CA ALA A 488 5.09 -4.09 0.72
C ALA A 488 4.01 -3.04 1.04
N HIS A 489 2.74 -3.44 1.10
CA HIS A 489 1.59 -2.55 1.02
C HIS A 489 0.73 -2.50 2.29
N TYR A 490 1.10 -3.19 3.37
CA TYR A 490 0.43 -3.16 4.68
C TYR A 490 -1.09 -3.51 4.68
N SER A 491 -1.68 -3.81 3.51
CA SER A 491 -3.11 -4.03 3.31
C SER A 491 -3.51 -5.50 3.21
N CYS A 492 -2.52 -6.39 3.15
CA CYS A 492 -2.77 -7.82 3.23
C CYS A 492 -1.72 -8.54 4.06
N LEU A 493 -2.18 -9.49 4.87
CA LEU A 493 -1.34 -10.47 5.53
C LEU A 493 -1.17 -11.65 4.59
N HIS A 494 0.08 -12.09 4.35
CA HIS A 494 0.34 -13.31 3.60
C HIS A 494 0.98 -14.37 4.50
N SER A 495 0.56 -15.59 4.28
CA SER A 495 1.11 -16.75 4.94
C SER A 495 1.30 -17.87 3.93
N ARG A 496 2.40 -18.62 4.05
CA ARG A 496 2.78 -19.72 3.16
C ARG A 496 3.24 -20.94 3.96
N PRO A 497 2.49 -22.05 3.97
CA PRO A 497 3.04 -23.37 4.28
C PRO A 497 4.17 -23.77 3.32
N ALA A 498 5.25 -24.34 3.87
CA ALA A 498 6.13 -25.22 3.13
C ALA A 498 5.68 -26.67 3.38
N TRP A 499 5.30 -27.39 2.33
CA TRP A 499 4.96 -28.81 2.47
C TRP A 499 6.14 -29.69 2.09
N PRO A 500 6.31 -30.84 2.77
CA PRO A 500 7.05 -31.95 2.18
C PRO A 500 6.37 -32.40 0.88
N ASP A 501 7.09 -33.17 0.07
CA ASP A 501 6.58 -33.69 -1.19
C ASP A 501 5.24 -34.44 -1.00
N ILE A 502 4.35 -34.33 -2.00
CA ILE A 502 3.05 -35.01 -2.02
C ILE A 502 3.16 -36.19 -2.99
N PRO A 503 3.20 -37.45 -2.52
CA PRO A 503 3.26 -38.62 -3.40
C PRO A 503 2.08 -38.69 -4.37
N ALA A 504 2.23 -39.48 -5.43
CA ALA A 504 1.16 -39.74 -6.39
C ALA A 504 -0.08 -40.30 -5.68
N GLY A 505 -1.25 -39.73 -5.93
CA GLY A 505 -2.52 -40.16 -5.33
C GLY A 505 -2.77 -39.69 -3.88
N GLU A 506 -1.75 -39.17 -3.20
CA GLU A 506 -1.85 -38.73 -1.79
C GLU A 506 -2.37 -37.29 -1.64
N GLU A 507 -2.77 -36.97 -0.41
CA GLU A 507 -3.23 -35.64 0.01
C GLU A 507 -2.37 -35.13 1.18
N ARG A 508 -2.07 -33.83 1.16
CA ARG A 508 -1.50 -33.11 2.31
C ARG A 508 -2.39 -31.92 2.67
N ALA A 509 -2.48 -31.62 3.95
CA ALA A 509 -3.25 -30.50 4.46
C ALA A 509 -2.47 -29.68 5.48
N VAL A 510 -2.83 -28.41 5.62
CA VAL A 510 -2.32 -27.50 6.65
C VAL A 510 -3.42 -26.60 7.17
N THR A 511 -3.36 -26.32 8.47
CA THR A 511 -4.34 -25.49 9.16
C THR A 511 -3.70 -24.17 9.58
N GLY A 512 -4.36 -23.09 9.21
CA GLY A 512 -4.07 -21.72 9.64
C GLY A 512 -5.19 -21.14 10.48
N ARG A 513 -4.90 -20.00 11.11
CA ARG A 513 -5.85 -19.26 11.95
C ARG A 513 -5.83 -17.78 11.62
N MET A 514 -7.00 -17.16 11.69
CA MET A 514 -7.18 -15.70 11.63
C MET A 514 -7.86 -15.24 12.92
N TYR A 515 -7.22 -14.33 13.64
CA TYR A 515 -7.66 -13.84 14.93
C TYR A 515 -8.22 -12.42 14.83
N PHE A 516 -9.22 -12.13 15.67
CA PHE A 516 -9.89 -10.85 15.85
C PHE A 516 -10.03 -10.58 17.36
N LEU A 517 -8.96 -10.17 18.02
CA LEU A 517 -8.87 -10.13 19.47
C LEU A 517 -8.99 -8.71 20.02
N LYS A 518 -9.66 -8.58 21.17
CA LYS A 518 -9.55 -7.39 22.03
C LYS A 518 -8.27 -7.52 22.87
N GLY A 519 -7.49 -6.45 22.92
CA GLY A 519 -6.25 -6.38 23.68
C GLY A 519 -5.07 -5.94 22.82
N ASN A 520 -3.88 -6.30 23.27
CA ASN A 520 -2.61 -5.96 22.63
C ASN A 520 -1.90 -7.24 22.12
N LEU A 521 -0.64 -7.08 21.70
CA LEU A 521 0.15 -8.18 21.14
C LEU A 521 0.49 -9.27 22.18
N GLU A 522 0.56 -8.94 23.46
CA GLU A 522 0.73 -9.92 24.55
C GLU A 522 -0.52 -10.78 24.73
N ASP A 523 -1.71 -10.22 24.53
CA ASP A 523 -2.96 -10.97 24.60
C ASP A 523 -3.11 -11.90 23.39
N LEU A 524 -2.75 -11.42 22.20
CA LEU A 524 -2.60 -12.26 21.01
C LEU A 524 -1.62 -13.41 21.27
N LEU A 525 -0.50 -13.12 21.93
CA LEU A 525 0.49 -14.13 22.25
C LEU A 525 -0.05 -15.19 23.21
N LYS A 526 -0.67 -14.78 24.33
CA LYS A 526 -1.26 -15.71 25.30
C LYS A 526 -2.25 -16.64 24.60
N ARG A 527 -3.09 -16.08 23.73
CA ARG A 527 -4.05 -16.86 22.93
C ARG A 527 -3.35 -17.80 21.96
N TRP A 528 -2.37 -17.31 21.20
CA TRP A 528 -1.61 -18.14 20.26
C TRP A 528 -0.91 -19.32 20.95
N LYS A 529 -0.28 -19.09 22.11
CA LYS A 529 0.33 -20.16 22.93
C LYS A 529 -0.69 -21.18 23.40
N SER A 530 -1.87 -20.74 23.84
CA SER A 530 -2.96 -21.64 24.23
C SER A 530 -3.39 -22.56 23.09
N ASP A 531 -3.45 -22.04 21.86
CA ASP A 531 -3.94 -22.79 20.70
C ASP A 531 -2.90 -23.78 20.11
N PHE A 532 -1.59 -23.54 20.34
CA PHE A 532 -0.49 -24.35 19.78
C PHE A 532 0.40 -25.06 20.81
N GLY A 533 0.21 -24.82 22.11
CA GLY A 533 0.79 -25.60 23.21
C GLY A 533 2.24 -25.30 23.60
N LYS A 534 2.88 -24.26 23.05
CA LYS A 534 4.19 -23.72 23.48
C LYS A 534 4.30 -22.21 23.25
#